data_AF-A0A7L3JWB3-F1
#
_entry.id   AF-A0A7L3JWB3-F1
#
_cell.length_a   1.000
_cell.length_b   1.000
_cell.length_c   1.000
_cell.angle_alpha   90.00
_cell.angle_beta   90.00
_cell.angle_gamma   90.00
#
_symmetry.space_group_name_H-M   'P 1'
#
loop_
_entity.id
_entity.type
_entity.pdbx_description
1 polymer ?
#
loop_
_entity_poly.entity_id
_entity_poly.type
_entity_poly.pdbx_seq_one_letter_code
_entity_poly.pdbx_strand_id
1 'polypeptide(L)'
;MDSQIRQNYHRDCEAAVNRMANMELHASYVYLSMGFYFDRDDVALPRLARFFQEQSREEREHAEGLLRFQTRRGGRVLLQDIKKPERDTWGSALEAVEAALQLEKSVNQALLDLHGLAAEKGDPHLCDFLESHYLDEQVKAIKALGDHATNLRRLTGGATGPGGASAGLGEYLFDRLSLEER
;
A
#
# COMPACT_ATOMS: atom_id res chain seq x y z
N MET A 1 -18.70 -18.25 24.25
CA MET A 1 -18.81 -17.09 25.16
C MET A 1 -18.14 -15.91 24.49
N ASP A 2 -18.82 -14.76 24.47
CA ASP A 2 -18.22 -13.54 23.96
C ASP A 2 -17.12 -13.03 24.90
N SER A 3 -16.16 -12.29 24.36
CA SER A 3 -15.10 -11.69 25.16
C SER A 3 -15.67 -10.71 26.18
N GLN A 4 -15.16 -10.71 27.41
CA GLN A 4 -15.65 -9.83 28.49
C GLN A 4 -15.55 -8.32 28.16
N ILE A 5 -14.67 -7.94 27.23
CA ILE A 5 -14.45 -6.55 26.81
C ILE A 5 -15.22 -6.18 25.53
N ARG A 6 -15.94 -7.13 24.92
CA ARG A 6 -16.61 -6.88 23.63
C ARG A 6 -17.86 -6.04 23.86
N GLN A 7 -17.89 -4.85 23.25
CA GLN A 7 -19.04 -3.96 23.30
C GLN A 7 -19.22 -3.27 21.95
N ASN A 8 -20.45 -3.32 21.42
CA ASN A 8 -20.83 -2.72 20.14
C ASN A 8 -19.87 -3.07 18.98
N TYR A 9 -19.47 -4.34 18.90
CA TYR A 9 -18.53 -4.81 17.89
C TYR A 9 -19.12 -6.01 17.15
N HIS A 10 -19.72 -5.76 15.98
CA HIS A 10 -20.43 -6.79 15.23
C HIS A 10 -19.49 -7.86 14.67
N ARG A 11 -19.97 -9.09 14.50
CA ARG A 11 -19.17 -10.22 13.98
C ARG A 11 -18.71 -9.97 12.54
N ASP A 12 -19.53 -9.29 11.74
CA ASP A 12 -19.15 -8.91 10.38
C ASP A 12 -17.98 -7.92 10.37
N CYS A 13 -17.99 -6.92 11.26
CA CYS A 13 -16.87 -5.98 11.41
C CYS A 13 -15.60 -6.68 11.87
N GLU A 14 -15.70 -7.62 12.82
CA GLU A 14 -14.57 -8.45 13.26
C GLU A 14 -13.96 -9.26 12.12
N ALA A 15 -14.80 -9.89 11.29
CA ALA A 15 -14.34 -10.64 10.12
C ALA A 15 -13.74 -9.72 9.05
N ALA A 16 -14.31 -8.53 8.86
CA ALA A 16 -13.84 -7.55 7.89
C ALA A 16 -12.49 -6.93 8.30
N VAL A 17 -12.27 -6.65 9.59
CA VAL A 17 -10.96 -6.21 10.11
C VAL A 17 -9.89 -7.28 9.91
N ASN A 18 -10.22 -8.57 10.11
CA ASN A 18 -9.28 -9.66 9.79
C ASN A 18 -8.92 -9.70 8.30
N ARG A 19 -9.90 -9.50 7.40
CA ARG A 19 -9.65 -9.43 5.95
C ARG A 19 -8.79 -8.21 5.58
N MET A 20 -9.08 -7.06 6.18
CA MET A 20 -8.32 -5.83 5.94
C MET A 20 -6.87 -5.99 6.40
N ALA A 21 -6.63 -6.56 7.59
CA ALA A 21 -5.26 -6.83 8.05
C ALA A 21 -4.50 -7.77 7.10
N ASN A 22 -5.16 -8.77 6.51
CA ASN A 22 -4.54 -9.62 5.51
C ASN A 22 -4.25 -8.88 4.19
N MET A 23 -5.08 -7.89 3.83
CA MET A 23 -4.87 -7.04 2.67
C MET A 23 -3.64 -6.15 2.85
N GLU A 24 -3.46 -5.52 4.01
CA GLU A 24 -2.25 -4.74 4.34
C GLU A 24 -1.00 -5.62 4.36
N LEU A 25 -1.10 -6.85 4.90
CA LEU A 25 0.00 -7.82 4.84
C LEU A 25 0.37 -8.21 3.41
N HIS A 26 -0.63 -8.32 2.51
CA HIS A 26 -0.39 -8.57 1.10
C HIS A 26 0.24 -7.35 0.42
N ALA A 27 -0.24 -6.13 0.69
CA ALA A 27 0.34 -4.90 0.17
C ALA A 27 1.81 -4.75 0.59
N SER A 28 2.11 -4.98 1.88
CA SER A 28 3.47 -5.07 2.41
C SER A 28 4.32 -6.06 1.62
N TYR A 29 3.78 -7.25 1.27
CA TYR A 29 4.52 -8.26 0.53
C TYR A 29 4.74 -7.91 -0.94
N VAL A 30 3.79 -7.21 -1.57
CA VAL A 30 3.93 -6.65 -2.93
C VAL A 30 5.04 -5.61 -2.96
N TYR A 31 5.03 -4.65 -2.04
CA TYR A 31 6.07 -3.63 -1.94
C TYR A 31 7.45 -4.21 -1.63
N LEU A 32 7.51 -5.27 -0.83
CA LEU A 32 8.78 -5.98 -0.59
C LEU A 32 9.36 -6.55 -1.88
N SER A 33 8.51 -7.16 -2.72
CA SER A 33 8.90 -7.67 -4.03
C SER A 33 9.36 -6.54 -4.97
N MET A 34 8.66 -5.40 -5.00
CA MET A 34 9.08 -4.23 -5.77
C MET A 34 10.45 -3.72 -5.31
N GLY A 35 10.64 -3.57 -4.00
CA GLY A 35 11.88 -3.07 -3.41
C GLY A 35 13.09 -3.91 -3.80
N PHE A 36 13.00 -5.24 -3.68
CA PHE A 36 14.10 -6.13 -4.05
C PHE A 36 14.30 -6.31 -5.55
N TYR A 37 13.27 -6.02 -6.37
CA TYR A 37 13.46 -5.99 -7.82
C TYR A 37 14.34 -4.81 -8.26
N PHE A 38 14.11 -3.61 -7.72
CA PHE A 38 14.91 -2.44 -8.06
C PHE A 38 16.32 -2.44 -7.45
N ASP A 39 16.56 -3.31 -6.46
CA ASP A 39 17.87 -3.52 -5.82
C ASP A 39 18.79 -4.48 -6.59
N ARG A 40 18.26 -5.18 -7.62
CA ARG A 40 19.06 -6.07 -8.47
C ARG A 40 20.15 -5.30 -9.22
N ASP A 41 21.28 -5.97 -9.49
CA ASP A 41 22.41 -5.40 -10.22
C ASP A 41 22.07 -5.03 -11.67
N ASP A 42 21.10 -5.73 -12.27
CA ASP A 42 20.62 -5.50 -13.64
C ASP A 42 19.48 -4.47 -13.74
N VAL A 43 19.04 -3.88 -12.62
CA VAL A 43 18.06 -2.77 -12.56
C VAL A 43 18.68 -1.52 -11.91
N ALA A 44 19.28 -1.69 -10.73
CA ALA A 44 20.14 -0.72 -10.04
C ALA A 44 19.55 0.69 -9.82
N LEU A 45 18.30 0.77 -9.32
CA LEU A 45 17.64 2.01 -8.91
C LEU A 45 17.47 2.05 -7.38
N PRO A 46 18.54 2.41 -6.63
CA PRO A 46 18.61 2.16 -5.18
C PRO A 46 17.64 3.02 -4.35
N ARG A 47 17.29 4.23 -4.80
CA ARG A 47 16.35 5.07 -4.06
C ARG A 47 14.92 4.62 -4.30
N LEU A 48 14.61 4.11 -5.49
CA LEU A 48 13.33 3.47 -5.77
C LEU A 48 13.18 2.14 -5.02
N ALA A 49 14.25 1.34 -4.96
CA ALA A 49 14.30 0.14 -4.13
C ALA A 49 13.99 0.47 -2.67
N ARG A 50 14.67 1.49 -2.13
CA ARG A 50 14.46 1.97 -0.76
C ARG A 50 13.04 2.47 -0.53
N PHE A 51 12.51 3.31 -1.42
CA PHE A 51 11.14 3.83 -1.35
C PHE A 51 10.14 2.69 -1.18
N PHE A 52 10.18 1.67 -2.03
CA PHE A 52 9.26 0.53 -1.91
C PHE A 52 9.51 -0.33 -0.67
N GLN A 53 10.75 -0.45 -0.20
CA GLN A 53 11.03 -1.12 1.08
C GLN A 53 10.46 -0.34 2.28
N GLU A 54 10.44 0.99 2.23
CA GLU A 54 9.80 1.84 3.25
C GLU A 54 8.27 1.69 3.20
N GLN A 55 7.66 1.74 2.02
CA GLN A 55 6.22 1.45 1.86
C GLN A 55 5.86 0.05 2.37
N SER A 56 6.71 -0.95 2.13
CA SER A 56 6.51 -2.31 2.66
C SER A 56 6.46 -2.35 4.20
N ARG A 57 7.25 -1.51 4.88
CA ARG A 57 7.26 -1.38 6.33
C ARG A 57 6.03 -0.63 6.83
N GLU A 58 5.65 0.47 6.18
CA GLU A 58 4.43 1.22 6.51
C GLU A 58 3.19 0.32 6.42
N GLU A 59 3.03 -0.47 5.36
CA GLU A 59 1.91 -1.42 5.24
C GLU A 59 1.93 -2.52 6.31
N ARG A 60 3.12 -2.90 6.77
CA ARG A 60 3.23 -3.84 7.91
C ARG A 60 2.69 -3.18 9.18
N GLU A 61 3.00 -1.91 9.41
CA GLU A 61 2.52 -1.14 10.56
C GLU A 61 1.00 -0.93 10.49
N HIS A 62 0.44 -0.69 9.31
CA HIS A 62 -1.01 -0.63 9.06
C HIS A 62 -1.70 -1.93 9.46
N ALA A 63 -1.16 -3.07 9.00
CA ALA A 63 -1.67 -4.39 9.35
C ALA A 63 -1.67 -4.60 10.87
N GLU A 64 -0.55 -4.31 11.53
CA GLU A 64 -0.45 -4.45 12.98
C GLU A 64 -1.39 -3.49 13.73
N GLY A 65 -1.64 -2.29 13.19
CA GLY A 65 -2.63 -1.35 13.72
C GLY A 65 -4.03 -1.96 13.77
N LEU A 66 -4.46 -2.61 12.68
CA LEU A 66 -5.73 -3.33 12.60
C LEU A 66 -5.79 -4.51 13.58
N LEU A 67 -4.70 -5.27 13.70
CA LEU A 67 -4.62 -6.39 14.65
C LEU A 67 -4.68 -5.91 16.12
N ARG A 68 -4.00 -4.81 16.44
CA ARG A 68 -4.11 -4.17 17.76
C ARG A 68 -5.53 -3.71 18.01
N PHE A 69 -6.18 -3.05 17.05
CA PHE A 69 -7.59 -2.67 17.15
C PHE A 69 -8.50 -3.87 17.40
N GLN A 70 -8.34 -4.96 16.64
CA GLN A 70 -9.09 -6.21 16.79
C GLN A 70 -9.05 -6.72 18.23
N THR A 71 -7.86 -6.79 18.83
CA THR A 71 -7.69 -7.25 20.21
C THR A 71 -8.28 -6.28 21.23
N ARG A 72 -8.16 -4.96 21.02
CA ARG A 72 -8.73 -3.92 21.89
C ARG A 72 -10.25 -3.98 21.96
N ARG A 73 -10.92 -4.35 20.86
CA ARG A 73 -12.39 -4.49 20.78
C ARG A 73 -12.90 -5.85 21.24
N GLY A 74 -12.01 -6.73 21.71
CA GLY A 74 -12.37 -8.09 22.14
C GLY A 74 -12.65 -9.07 20.99
N GLY A 75 -12.22 -8.73 19.77
CA GLY A 75 -12.24 -9.61 18.62
C GLY A 75 -11.22 -10.75 18.72
N ARG A 76 -11.20 -11.62 17.72
CA ARG A 76 -10.23 -12.69 17.52
C ARG A 76 -9.51 -12.48 16.20
N VAL A 77 -8.18 -12.51 16.28
CA VAL A 77 -7.31 -12.47 15.11
C VAL A 77 -7.33 -13.83 14.44
N LEU A 78 -7.73 -13.87 13.17
CA LEU A 78 -7.75 -15.07 12.35
C LEU A 78 -6.90 -14.81 11.09
N LEU A 79 -5.59 -15.03 11.21
CA LEU A 79 -4.66 -14.87 10.08
C LEU A 79 -4.95 -15.88 8.97
N GLN A 80 -4.70 -15.48 7.73
CA GLN A 80 -4.85 -16.29 6.53
C GLN A 80 -3.54 -16.31 5.75
N ASP A 81 -3.51 -17.10 4.67
CA ASP A 81 -2.39 -17.08 3.73
C ASP A 81 -2.22 -15.68 3.13
N ILE A 82 -1.00 -15.16 3.22
CA ILE A 82 -0.58 -13.99 2.45
C ILE A 82 -0.24 -14.47 1.05
N LYS A 83 -1.09 -14.15 0.07
CA LYS A 83 -0.85 -14.54 -1.32
C LYS A 83 0.42 -13.86 -1.83
N LYS A 84 1.20 -14.58 -2.64
CA LYS A 84 2.35 -14.00 -3.32
C LYS A 84 1.90 -12.86 -4.25
N PRO A 85 2.76 -11.88 -4.54
CA PRO A 85 2.50 -10.89 -5.58
C PRO A 85 2.18 -11.54 -6.93
N GLU A 86 1.35 -10.88 -7.74
CA GLU A 86 0.90 -11.42 -9.04
C GLU A 86 2.04 -11.57 -10.06
N ARG A 87 3.15 -10.86 -9.87
CA ARG A 87 4.32 -10.86 -10.74
C ARG A 87 5.61 -10.83 -9.92
N ASP A 88 6.66 -11.41 -10.50
CA ASP A 88 8.01 -11.47 -9.92
C ASP A 88 8.96 -10.42 -10.53
N THR A 89 8.52 -9.72 -11.59
CA THR A 89 9.25 -8.64 -12.26
C THR A 89 8.35 -7.42 -12.40
N TRP A 90 8.89 -6.22 -12.15
CA TRP A 90 8.10 -4.99 -12.10
C TRP A 90 8.33 -4.04 -13.29
N GLY A 91 9.25 -4.37 -14.19
CA GLY A 91 9.48 -3.60 -15.41
C GLY A 91 10.23 -2.30 -15.12
N SER A 92 9.75 -1.22 -15.73
CA SER A 92 10.23 0.16 -15.53
C SER A 92 9.76 0.75 -14.20
N ALA A 93 10.41 1.84 -13.77
CA ALA A 93 9.93 2.63 -12.63
C ALA A 93 8.47 3.09 -12.80
N LEU A 94 8.07 3.44 -14.02
CA LEU A 94 6.70 3.86 -14.31
C LEU A 94 5.70 2.72 -14.10
N GLU A 95 5.98 1.53 -14.64
CA GLU A 95 5.10 0.36 -14.49
C GLU A 95 4.95 -0.04 -13.02
N ALA A 96 6.04 0.01 -12.23
CA ALA A 96 5.99 -0.28 -10.81
C ALA A 96 5.16 0.75 -10.02
N VAL A 97 5.36 2.05 -10.27
CA VAL A 97 4.59 3.12 -9.61
C VAL A 97 3.11 3.06 -10.01
N GLU A 98 2.80 2.72 -11.27
CA GLU A 98 1.40 2.52 -11.71
C GLU A 98 0.77 1.30 -11.03
N ALA A 99 1.52 0.20 -10.86
CA ALA A 99 1.05 -0.97 -10.13
C ALA A 99 0.81 -0.65 -8.64
N ALA A 100 1.72 0.07 -7.99
CA ALA A 100 1.56 0.57 -6.63
C ALA A 100 0.31 1.47 -6.49
N LEU A 101 0.10 2.39 -7.44
CA LEU A 101 -1.07 3.26 -7.44
C LEU A 101 -2.39 2.48 -7.52
N GLN A 102 -2.44 1.38 -8.28
CA GLN A 102 -3.63 0.52 -8.34
C GLN A 102 -3.82 -0.32 -7.08
N LEU A 103 -2.72 -0.79 -6.47
CA LEU A 103 -2.73 -1.45 -5.17
C LEU A 103 -3.35 -0.52 -4.11
N GLU A 104 -2.85 0.71 -3.98
CA GLU A 104 -3.35 1.68 -3.00
C GLU A 104 -4.83 2.04 -3.19
N LYS A 105 -5.28 2.14 -4.44
CA LYS A 105 -6.70 2.36 -4.74
C LYS A 105 -7.56 1.16 -4.33
N SER A 106 -7.04 -0.05 -4.48
CA SER A 106 -7.73 -1.27 -4.08
C SER A 106 -7.82 -1.37 -2.54
N VAL A 107 -6.72 -1.08 -1.84
CA VAL A 107 -6.66 -0.99 -0.37
C VAL A 107 -7.64 0.07 0.13
N ASN A 108 -7.63 1.26 -0.47
CA ASN A 108 -8.55 2.34 -0.12
C ASN A 108 -10.02 1.95 -0.35
N GLN A 109 -10.34 1.25 -1.45
CA GLN A 109 -11.71 0.77 -1.66
C GLN A 109 -12.15 -0.21 -0.56
N ALA A 110 -11.27 -1.13 -0.15
CA ALA A 110 -11.57 -2.06 0.93
C ALA A 110 -11.75 -1.36 2.29
N LEU A 111 -10.99 -0.28 2.56
CA LEU A 111 -11.17 0.57 3.73
C LEU A 111 -12.52 1.32 3.71
N LEU A 112 -12.91 1.85 2.55
CA LEU A 112 -14.22 2.49 2.38
C LEU A 112 -15.37 1.49 2.57
N ASP A 113 -15.23 0.26 2.07
CA ASP A 113 -16.22 -0.80 2.26
C ASP A 113 -16.30 -1.22 3.75
N LEU A 114 -15.17 -1.31 4.43
CA LEU A 114 -15.10 -1.58 5.87
C LEU A 114 -15.73 -0.45 6.70
N HIS A 115 -15.48 0.80 6.33
CA HIS A 115 -16.09 1.98 6.95
C HIS A 115 -17.61 1.99 6.74
N GLY A 116 -18.07 1.74 5.52
CA GLY A 116 -19.50 1.62 5.21
C GLY A 116 -20.18 0.51 6.01
N LEU A 117 -19.54 -0.64 6.17
CA LEU A 117 -20.01 -1.72 7.03
C LEU A 117 -20.06 -1.31 8.51
N ALA A 118 -19.03 -0.61 9.00
CA ALA A 118 -18.99 -0.11 10.37
C ALA A 118 -20.15 0.87 10.64
N ALA A 119 -20.42 1.77 9.70
CA ALA A 119 -21.55 2.70 9.76
C ALA A 119 -22.90 1.97 9.73
N GLU A 120 -23.06 0.97 8.85
CA GLU A 120 -24.27 0.14 8.78
C GLU A 120 -24.55 -0.60 10.10
N LYS A 121 -23.50 -1.12 10.75
CA LYS A 121 -23.59 -1.80 12.04
C LYS A 121 -23.60 -0.87 13.25
N GLY A 122 -23.55 0.46 13.03
CA GLY A 122 -23.57 1.46 14.10
C GLY A 122 -22.35 1.41 15.02
N ASP A 123 -21.15 1.18 14.49
CA ASP A 123 -19.88 1.18 15.23
C ASP A 123 -19.07 2.48 15.01
N PRO A 124 -19.39 3.57 15.74
CA PRO A 124 -18.74 4.86 15.52
C PRO A 124 -17.25 4.85 15.86
N HIS A 125 -16.80 3.99 16.78
CA HIS A 125 -15.38 3.89 17.13
C HIS A 125 -14.56 3.21 16.02
N LEU A 126 -15.14 2.25 15.28
CA LEU A 126 -14.48 1.71 14.10
C LEU A 126 -14.45 2.74 12.95
N CYS A 127 -15.53 3.51 12.74
CA CYS A 127 -15.51 4.59 11.76
C CYS A 127 -14.40 5.61 12.05
N ASP A 128 -14.36 6.15 13.27
CA ASP A 128 -13.36 7.14 13.71
C ASP A 128 -11.93 6.60 13.62
N PHE A 129 -11.71 5.32 13.96
CA PHE A 129 -10.41 4.68 13.84
C PHE A 129 -9.92 4.63 12.38
N LEU A 130 -10.80 4.28 11.43
CA LEU A 130 -10.44 4.22 10.01
C LEU A 130 -10.21 5.62 9.44
N GLU A 131 -11.05 6.58 9.82
CA GLU A 131 -10.92 7.99 9.43
C GLU A 131 -9.60 8.60 9.91
N SER A 132 -9.25 8.36 11.18
CA SER A 132 -8.09 9.00 11.84
C SER A 132 -6.75 8.41 11.43
N HIS A 133 -6.70 7.11 11.07
CA HIS A 133 -5.45 6.39 10.89
C HIS A 133 -5.23 5.81 9.50
N TYR A 134 -6.24 5.76 8.62
CA TYR A 134 -6.11 5.06 7.34
C TYR A 134 -6.58 5.92 6.17
N LEU A 135 -7.79 6.47 6.22
CA LEU A 135 -8.39 7.12 5.03
C LEU A 135 -7.62 8.36 4.55
N ASP A 136 -7.12 9.20 5.47
CA ASP A 136 -6.31 10.36 5.10
C ASP A 136 -4.91 9.96 4.57
N GLU A 137 -4.32 8.90 5.14
CA GLU A 137 -3.04 8.35 4.70
C GLU A 137 -3.14 7.75 3.29
N GLN A 138 -4.20 6.98 3.00
CA GLN A 138 -4.46 6.47 1.65
C GLN A 138 -4.58 7.59 0.62
N VAL A 139 -5.29 8.68 0.93
CA VAL A 139 -5.44 9.81 0.00
C VAL A 139 -4.08 10.46 -0.28
N LYS A 140 -3.24 10.61 0.74
CA LYS A 140 -1.86 11.14 0.60
C LYS A 140 -0.99 10.20 -0.23
N ALA A 141 -1.01 8.90 0.03
CA ALA A 141 -0.25 7.90 -0.71
C ALA A 141 -0.66 7.86 -2.20
N ILE A 142 -1.97 7.79 -2.48
CA ILE A 142 -2.53 7.82 -3.84
C ILE A 142 -2.11 9.11 -4.58
N LYS A 143 -2.14 10.26 -3.89
CA LYS A 143 -1.71 11.54 -4.47
C LYS A 143 -0.21 11.53 -4.80
N ALA A 144 0.63 11.07 -3.89
CA ALA A 144 2.07 11.00 -4.09
C ALA A 144 2.45 10.07 -5.25
N LEU A 145 1.89 8.85 -5.28
CA LEU A 145 2.09 7.91 -6.39
C LEU A 145 1.57 8.45 -7.73
N GLY A 146 0.45 9.18 -7.73
CA GLY A 146 -0.07 9.86 -8.91
C GLY A 146 0.87 10.95 -9.45
N ASP A 147 1.50 11.73 -8.56
CA ASP A 147 2.50 12.72 -8.92
C ASP A 147 3.77 12.06 -9.47
N HIS A 148 4.24 10.98 -8.83
CA HIS A 148 5.37 10.19 -9.29
C HIS A 148 5.13 9.62 -10.69
N ALA A 149 3.98 8.99 -10.93
CA ALA A 149 3.62 8.48 -12.25
C ALA A 149 3.58 9.59 -13.30
N THR A 150 3.06 10.77 -12.94
CA THR A 150 3.02 11.93 -13.85
C THR A 150 4.43 12.41 -14.21
N ASN A 151 5.33 12.52 -13.25
CA ASN A 151 6.71 12.94 -13.49
C ASN A 151 7.50 11.89 -14.28
N LEU A 152 7.35 10.61 -13.97
CA LEU A 152 7.95 9.52 -14.72
C LEU A 152 7.49 9.53 -16.18
N ARG A 153 6.19 9.70 -16.47
CA ARG A 153 5.70 9.83 -17.86
C ARG A 153 6.29 11.03 -18.59
N ARG A 154 6.49 12.17 -17.91
CA ARG A 154 7.11 13.36 -18.51
C ARG A 154 8.59 13.13 -18.83
N LEU A 155 9.31 12.49 -17.91
CA LEU A 155 10.75 12.21 -18.05
C LEU A 155 11.02 11.12 -19.10
N THR A 156 10.13 10.14 -19.25
CA THR A 156 10.28 9.01 -20.17
C THR A 156 9.63 9.23 -21.54
N GLY A 157 8.55 10.01 -21.62
CA GLY A 157 7.76 10.25 -22.83
C GLY A 157 8.22 11.43 -23.71
N GLY A 158 9.27 12.17 -23.32
CA GLY A 158 9.68 13.42 -23.95
C GLY A 158 10.60 13.34 -25.18
N ALA A 159 11.06 12.16 -25.59
CA ALA A 159 11.97 12.05 -26.73
C ALA A 159 11.62 10.89 -27.67
N THR A 160 10.78 11.19 -28.66
CA THR A 160 10.60 10.40 -29.88
C THR A 160 11.79 10.59 -30.85
N GLY A 161 13.02 10.53 -30.31
CA GLY A 161 14.25 10.50 -31.09
C GLY A 161 14.73 9.05 -31.27
N PRO A 162 15.39 8.70 -32.38
CA PRO A 162 15.84 7.34 -32.62
C PRO A 162 16.93 6.99 -31.62
N GLY A 163 16.64 6.11 -30.64
CA GLY A 163 17.67 5.55 -29.77
C GLY A 163 17.29 5.06 -28.37
N GLY A 164 16.05 5.22 -27.87
CA GLY A 164 15.62 4.64 -26.57
C GLY A 164 16.35 5.15 -25.31
N ALA A 165 17.41 5.93 -25.45
CA ALA A 165 18.27 6.43 -24.37
C ALA A 165 17.57 7.43 -23.43
N SER A 166 16.45 8.01 -23.83
CA SER A 166 15.73 9.01 -23.03
C SER A 166 14.96 8.41 -21.85
N ALA A 167 14.45 7.18 -21.99
CA ALA A 167 13.70 6.53 -20.92
C ALA A 167 14.62 6.17 -19.74
N GLY A 168 15.79 5.57 -20.02
CA GLY A 168 16.76 5.23 -18.99
C GLY A 168 17.32 6.44 -18.25
N LEU A 169 17.62 7.54 -18.95
CA LEU A 169 18.04 8.79 -18.30
C LEU A 169 16.90 9.38 -17.44
N GLY A 170 15.66 9.30 -17.91
CA GLY A 170 14.49 9.77 -17.17
C GLY A 170 14.28 9.03 -15.85
N GLU A 171 14.36 7.70 -15.87
CA GLU A 171 14.26 6.87 -14.66
C GLU A 171 15.43 7.12 -13.70
N TYR A 172 16.65 7.23 -14.22
CA TYR A 172 17.81 7.55 -13.42
C TYR A 172 17.68 8.92 -12.73
N LEU A 173 17.24 9.96 -13.45
CA LEU A 173 17.01 11.28 -12.87
C LEU A 173 15.88 11.26 -11.85
N PHE A 174 14.82 10.48 -12.07
CA PHE A 174 13.74 10.33 -11.11
C PHE A 174 14.24 9.70 -9.81
N ASP A 175 14.95 8.56 -9.89
CA ASP A 175 15.59 7.91 -8.74
C ASP A 175 16.44 8.92 -7.96
N ARG A 176 17.30 9.69 -8.65
CA ARG A 176 18.27 10.61 -8.04
C ARG A 176 17.71 11.92 -7.51
N LEU A 177 16.57 12.40 -8.02
CA LEU A 177 16.10 13.77 -7.73
C LEU A 177 14.72 13.84 -7.10
N SER A 178 13.87 12.83 -7.28
CA SER A 178 12.46 12.86 -6.84
C SER A 178 12.19 12.06 -5.57
N LEU A 179 13.05 11.10 -5.25
CA LEU A 179 12.97 10.30 -4.03
C LEU A 179 14.02 10.83 -3.04
N GLU A 180 13.54 11.28 -1.87
CA GLU A 180 14.38 11.90 -0.84
C GLU A 180 15.38 10.88 -0.25
N GLU A 181 16.59 11.34 0.05
CA GLU A 181 17.50 10.64 0.96
C GLU A 181 17.14 11.08 2.38
N ARG A 182 16.36 10.29 3.12
CA ARG A 182 16.19 10.53 4.57
C ARG A 182 17.01 9.58 5.41
#